data_AF-A0A7D9HD83-F1
#
_entry.id   AF-A0A7D9HD83-F1
#
_cell.length_a   1.000
_cell.length_b   1.000
_cell.length_c   1.000
_cell.angle_alpha   90.00
_cell.angle_beta   90.00
_cell.angle_gamma   90.00
#
_symmetry.space_group_name_H-M   'P 1'
#
loop_
_entity.id
_entity.type
_entity.pdbx_description
1 polymer ?
#
loop_
_entity_poly.entity_id
_entity_poly.type
_entity_poly.pdbx_seq_one_letter_code
_entity_poly.pdbx_strand_id
1 'polypeptide(L)'
;MTDIDSKPLHPRNKLLVYSRYVLSKISWHFTIATLSKTWVIENIDPVVNQYIRKWLEIPISGTLSTVFLTRKKFGQSIYPPSVKFIQCQTVLRKALKLSPYQSINELWKSTNTHTNIQYDFYNSTKEVLKDFRSEHEDKLQNQLTCQGPFFSSVTKFSLSHLSKVWSTAQSKLPKNIYNFTIRYINNSLPTPRKNLSRWGLSSSSECSFCLGPESLLHVVAGCQCYLDRFTWRHNSILNFLANTSQTVNGSALYADVPGFKSPSIITGDTYRPDLLLSLSNGSLYVVELTVGYETNLENNVNRKKPNIKN
;
A
#
# COMPACT_ATOMS: atom_id res chain seq x y z
N MET A 1 -6.19 -14.83 19.47
CA MET A 1 -5.52 -13.60 19.01
C MET A 1 -4.39 -13.20 19.95
N THR A 2 -4.64 -13.17 21.25
CA THR A 2 -3.64 -12.92 22.32
C THR A 2 -2.37 -13.75 22.16
N ASP A 3 -2.50 -15.05 21.86
CA ASP A 3 -1.33 -15.92 21.64
C ASP A 3 -0.47 -15.51 20.44
N ILE A 4 -1.07 -14.98 19.37
CA ILE A 4 -0.32 -14.48 18.21
C ILE A 4 0.37 -13.16 18.56
N ASP A 5 -0.32 -12.34 19.36
CA ASP A 5 0.15 -11.04 19.79
C ASP A 5 1.38 -11.15 20.71
N SER A 6 1.38 -12.09 21.65
CA SER A 6 2.48 -12.29 22.61
C SER A 6 3.77 -12.81 21.96
N LYS A 7 3.70 -13.45 20.79
CA LYS A 7 4.88 -14.01 20.12
C LYS A 7 5.73 -12.91 19.47
N PRO A 8 7.07 -13.02 19.50
CA PRO A 8 7.99 -12.06 18.88
C PRO A 8 8.10 -12.28 17.36
N LEU A 9 6.96 -12.37 16.68
CA LEU A 9 6.89 -12.56 15.24
C LEU A 9 6.93 -11.21 14.52
N HIS A 10 7.53 -11.23 13.32
CA HIS A 10 7.41 -10.11 12.38
C HIS A 10 5.92 -9.77 12.14
N PRO A 11 5.52 -8.48 12.10
CA PRO A 11 4.12 -8.06 11.93
C PRO A 11 3.42 -8.75 10.75
N ARG A 12 4.08 -8.80 9.58
CA ARG A 12 3.61 -9.55 8.41
C ARG A 12 3.29 -11.02 8.73
N ASN A 13 4.13 -11.69 9.50
CA ASN A 13 3.92 -13.10 9.84
C ASN A 13 2.72 -13.25 10.78
N LYS A 14 2.48 -12.31 11.71
CA LYS A 14 1.25 -12.29 12.51
C LYS A 14 0.00 -12.18 11.62
N LEU A 15 0.02 -11.33 10.60
CA LEU A 15 -1.08 -11.22 9.62
C LEU A 15 -1.27 -12.49 8.80
N LEU A 16 -0.17 -13.19 8.45
CA LEU A 16 -0.24 -14.48 7.77
C LEU A 16 -0.85 -15.56 8.65
N VAL A 17 -0.48 -15.63 9.93
CA VAL A 17 -1.10 -16.57 10.89
C VAL A 17 -2.57 -16.24 11.06
N TYR A 18 -2.93 -14.96 11.22
CA TYR A 18 -4.33 -14.54 11.25
C TYR A 18 -5.11 -15.03 10.01
N SER A 19 -4.63 -14.69 8.81
CA SER A 19 -5.36 -15.00 7.57
C SER A 19 -5.44 -16.49 7.26
N ARG A 20 -4.41 -17.27 7.59
CA ARG A 20 -4.35 -18.71 7.26
C ARG A 20 -4.93 -19.60 8.34
N TYR A 21 -4.77 -19.24 9.61
CA TYR A 21 -5.13 -20.10 10.73
C TYR A 21 -6.37 -19.62 11.47
N VAL A 22 -6.41 -18.34 11.89
CA VAL A 22 -7.54 -17.82 12.68
C VAL A 22 -8.82 -17.84 11.87
N LEU A 23 -8.79 -17.30 10.64
CA LEU A 23 -9.96 -17.30 9.76
C LEU A 23 -10.43 -18.72 9.40
N SER A 24 -9.51 -19.66 9.26
CA SER A 24 -9.84 -21.07 9.00
C SER A 24 -10.51 -21.72 10.21
N LYS A 25 -10.02 -21.46 11.43
CA LYS A 25 -10.61 -22.00 12.66
C LYS A 25 -12.04 -21.52 12.89
N ILE A 26 -12.33 -20.25 12.63
CA ILE A 26 -13.69 -19.70 12.82
C ILE A 26 -14.65 -20.06 11.68
N SER A 27 -14.13 -20.60 10.56
CA SER A 27 -14.94 -20.87 9.36
C SER A 27 -16.10 -21.81 9.65
N TRP A 28 -15.86 -22.87 10.42
CA TRP A 28 -16.90 -23.85 10.77
C TRP A 28 -18.05 -23.19 11.54
N HIS A 29 -17.73 -22.44 12.59
CA HIS A 29 -18.72 -21.70 13.38
C HIS A 29 -19.51 -20.73 12.52
N PHE A 30 -18.85 -20.03 11.59
CA PHE A 30 -19.51 -19.13 10.64
C PHE A 30 -20.40 -19.83 9.63
N THR A 31 -20.21 -21.12 9.36
CA THR A 31 -21.09 -21.90 8.50
C THR A 31 -22.33 -22.36 9.25
N ILE A 32 -22.17 -22.88 10.47
CA ILE A 32 -23.28 -23.56 11.19
C ILE A 32 -24.09 -22.64 12.10
N ALA A 33 -23.50 -21.57 12.62
CA ALA A 33 -24.14 -20.75 13.63
C ALA A 33 -25.15 -19.79 13.00
N THR A 34 -26.28 -19.61 13.69
CA THR A 34 -27.29 -18.60 13.36
C THR A 34 -26.84 -17.23 13.83
N LEU A 35 -25.94 -16.61 13.07
CA LEU A 35 -25.41 -15.27 13.33
C LEU A 35 -25.86 -14.30 12.22
N SER A 36 -26.01 -13.03 12.55
CA SER A 36 -26.18 -11.97 11.53
C SER A 36 -24.83 -11.39 11.13
N LYS A 37 -24.72 -10.89 9.88
CA LYS A 37 -23.53 -10.17 9.41
C LYS A 37 -23.21 -8.99 10.33
N THR A 38 -24.24 -8.24 10.72
CA THR A 38 -24.13 -7.08 11.62
C THR A 38 -23.50 -7.46 12.95
N TRP A 39 -23.94 -8.56 13.55
CA TRP A 39 -23.38 -9.03 14.81
C TRP A 39 -21.88 -9.36 14.69
N VAL A 40 -21.45 -9.97 13.58
CA VAL A 40 -20.01 -10.25 13.34
C VAL A 40 -19.20 -8.96 13.19
N ILE A 41 -19.74 -7.97 12.47
CA ILE A 41 -19.11 -6.66 12.26
C ILE A 41 -18.97 -5.89 13.58
N GLU A 42 -19.94 -6.00 14.48
CA GLU A 42 -19.95 -5.24 15.74
C GLU A 42 -19.15 -5.94 16.85
N ASN A 43 -19.10 -7.27 16.86
CA ASN A 43 -18.54 -8.02 18.00
C ASN A 43 -17.19 -8.69 17.70
N ILE A 44 -16.93 -9.10 16.45
CA ILE A 44 -15.72 -9.85 16.10
C ILE A 44 -14.71 -8.98 15.34
N ASP A 45 -15.16 -8.23 14.34
CA ASP A 45 -14.27 -7.37 13.55
C ASP A 45 -13.49 -6.38 14.41
N PRO A 46 -14.06 -5.68 15.42
CA PRO A 46 -13.32 -4.70 16.22
C PRO A 46 -12.20 -5.34 17.03
N VAL A 47 -12.44 -6.53 17.59
CA VAL A 47 -11.43 -7.31 18.32
C VAL A 47 -10.23 -7.60 17.42
N VAL A 48 -10.49 -8.13 16.22
CA VAL A 48 -9.42 -8.46 15.26
C VAL A 48 -8.73 -7.19 14.75
N ASN A 49 -9.49 -6.15 14.42
CA ASN A 49 -8.98 -4.88 13.92
C ASN A 49 -8.06 -4.20 14.95
N GLN A 50 -8.34 -4.30 16.25
CA GLN A 50 -7.48 -3.79 17.31
C GLN A 50 -6.09 -4.45 17.27
N TYR A 51 -6.02 -5.77 17.13
CA TYR A 51 -4.74 -6.49 17.00
C TYR A 51 -4.01 -6.17 15.70
N ILE A 52 -4.72 -6.10 14.56
CA ILE A 52 -4.11 -5.72 13.27
C ILE A 52 -3.48 -4.32 13.38
N ARG A 53 -4.22 -3.36 13.96
CA ARG A 53 -3.72 -2.00 14.21
C ARG A 53 -2.49 -2.02 15.10
N LYS A 54 -2.52 -2.78 16.20
CA LYS A 54 -1.39 -2.93 17.12
C LYS A 54 -0.15 -3.49 16.42
N TRP A 55 -0.30 -4.55 15.63
CA TRP A 55 0.83 -5.20 14.95
C TRP A 55 1.48 -4.31 13.89
N LEU A 56 0.66 -3.54 13.18
CA LEU A 56 1.10 -2.62 12.13
C LEU A 56 1.40 -1.20 12.65
N GLU A 57 1.23 -0.96 13.95
CA GLU A 57 1.36 0.35 14.59
C GLU A 57 0.49 1.44 13.93
N ILE A 58 -0.68 1.07 13.41
CA ILE A 58 -1.64 2.00 12.81
C ILE A 58 -2.46 2.65 13.94
N PRO A 59 -2.57 3.98 14.01
CA PRO A 59 -3.37 4.66 15.02
C PRO A 59 -4.86 4.32 14.89
N ILE A 60 -5.65 4.58 15.93
CA ILE A 60 -7.09 4.31 15.95
C ILE A 60 -7.82 5.08 14.83
N SER A 61 -7.41 6.32 14.58
CA SER A 61 -7.88 7.17 13.47
C SER A 61 -7.38 6.74 12.08
N GLY A 62 -6.45 5.78 12.02
CA GLY A 62 -5.94 5.19 10.79
C GLY A 62 -7.01 4.39 10.04
N THR A 63 -7.01 4.42 8.71
CA THR A 63 -7.83 3.46 7.94
C THR A 63 -7.15 2.08 7.87
N LEU A 64 -7.94 1.01 7.89
CA LEU A 64 -7.47 -0.34 7.55
C LEU A 64 -7.73 -0.70 6.07
N SER A 65 -8.43 0.17 5.31
CA SER A 65 -8.74 -0.10 3.89
C SER A 65 -7.51 -0.50 3.09
N THR A 66 -6.40 0.21 3.27
CA THR A 66 -5.13 -0.09 2.59
C THR A 66 -4.59 -1.47 2.93
N VAL A 67 -4.76 -1.92 4.18
CA VAL A 67 -4.29 -3.23 4.63
C VAL A 67 -5.08 -4.35 3.96
N PHE A 68 -6.37 -4.13 3.70
CA PHE A 68 -7.27 -5.11 3.08
C PHE A 68 -7.05 -5.29 1.56
N LEU A 69 -6.40 -4.31 0.93
CA LEU A 69 -6.05 -4.40 -0.49
C LEU A 69 -5.08 -5.55 -0.77
N THR A 70 -5.00 -5.93 -2.04
CA THR A 70 -4.02 -6.91 -2.47
C THR A 70 -2.60 -6.37 -2.36
N ARG A 71 -1.63 -7.26 -2.24
CA ARG A 71 -0.21 -6.89 -2.25
C ARG A 71 0.24 -6.16 -3.52
N LYS A 72 -0.39 -6.45 -4.67
CA LYS A 72 -0.15 -5.70 -5.92
C LYS A 72 -0.62 -4.25 -5.84
N LYS A 73 -1.41 -3.91 -4.83
CA LYS A 73 -1.94 -2.58 -4.55
C LYS A 73 -1.45 -2.08 -3.18
N PHE A 74 -0.23 -2.47 -2.80
CA PHE A 74 0.45 -2.05 -1.56
C PHE A 74 -0.24 -2.47 -0.25
N GLY A 75 -1.26 -3.33 -0.33
CA GLY A 75 -1.94 -3.91 0.83
C GLY A 75 -1.33 -5.21 1.34
N GLN A 76 -1.99 -5.85 2.31
CA GLN A 76 -1.51 -7.07 2.95
C GLN A 76 -2.28 -8.33 2.54
N SER A 77 -3.26 -8.19 1.65
CA SER A 77 -4.14 -9.27 1.17
C SER A 77 -4.88 -9.99 2.30
N ILE A 78 -5.23 -9.29 3.37
CA ILE A 78 -6.07 -9.83 4.45
C ILE A 78 -7.48 -9.23 4.38
N TYR A 79 -8.42 -9.79 5.14
CA TYR A 79 -9.79 -9.31 5.23
C TYR A 79 -10.33 -9.61 6.63
N PRO A 80 -11.35 -8.87 7.10
CA PRO A 80 -11.91 -9.06 8.43
C PRO A 80 -12.78 -10.34 8.52
N PRO A 81 -13.09 -10.81 9.74
CA PRO A 81 -13.96 -11.97 9.97
C PRO A 81 -15.33 -11.87 9.29
N SER A 82 -15.95 -10.69 9.24
CA SER A 82 -17.23 -10.47 8.54
C SER A 82 -17.20 -10.90 7.07
N VAL A 83 -16.10 -10.64 6.35
CA VAL A 83 -15.93 -11.10 4.96
C VAL A 83 -15.80 -12.62 4.89
N LYS A 84 -15.10 -13.23 5.87
CA LYS A 84 -15.03 -14.69 5.95
C LYS A 84 -16.40 -15.32 6.22
N PHE A 85 -17.20 -14.69 7.08
CA PHE A 85 -18.56 -15.10 7.36
C PHE A 85 -19.42 -15.09 6.09
N ILE A 86 -19.38 -14.01 5.31
CA ILE A 86 -20.08 -13.94 4.01
C ILE A 86 -19.64 -15.08 3.09
N GLN A 87 -18.33 -15.36 3.00
CA GLN A 87 -17.85 -16.48 2.18
C GLN A 87 -18.42 -17.83 2.63
N CYS A 88 -18.45 -18.11 3.93
CA CYS A 88 -19.02 -19.35 4.47
C CYS A 88 -20.52 -19.45 4.15
N GLN A 89 -21.26 -18.37 4.35
CA GLN A 89 -22.70 -18.31 4.08
C GLN A 89 -23.01 -18.47 2.59
N THR A 90 -22.24 -17.84 1.69
CA THR A 90 -22.38 -18.04 0.23
C THR A 90 -22.16 -19.50 -0.17
N VAL A 91 -21.17 -20.19 0.44
CA VAL A 91 -20.92 -21.62 0.16
C VAL A 91 -22.07 -22.47 0.65
N LEU A 92 -22.53 -22.26 1.89
CA LEU A 92 -23.66 -23.00 2.46
C LEU A 92 -24.92 -22.84 1.60
N ARG A 93 -25.29 -21.59 1.30
CA ARG A 93 -26.48 -21.28 0.49
C ARG A 93 -26.44 -21.93 -0.88
N LYS A 94 -25.28 -21.93 -1.53
CA LYS A 94 -25.09 -22.64 -2.81
C LYS A 94 -25.21 -24.14 -2.69
N ALA A 95 -24.64 -24.73 -1.65
CA ALA A 95 -24.77 -26.17 -1.40
C ALA A 95 -26.24 -26.56 -1.20
N LEU A 96 -27.01 -25.76 -0.46
CA LEU A 96 -28.45 -25.98 -0.29
C LEU A 96 -29.23 -25.82 -1.62
N LYS A 97 -28.93 -24.77 -2.38
CA LYS A 97 -29.59 -24.47 -3.67
C LYS A 97 -29.34 -25.54 -4.72
N LEU A 98 -28.10 -26.03 -4.82
CA LEU A 98 -27.67 -27.01 -5.84
C LEU A 98 -27.78 -28.46 -5.36
N SER A 99 -28.33 -28.69 -4.17
CA SER A 99 -28.50 -30.03 -3.62
C SER A 99 -29.39 -30.89 -4.53
N PRO A 100 -29.02 -32.16 -4.82
CA PRO A 100 -29.85 -33.08 -5.57
C PRO A 100 -31.09 -33.54 -4.78
N TYR A 101 -31.08 -33.38 -3.45
CA TYR A 101 -32.18 -33.77 -2.58
C TYR A 101 -33.23 -32.65 -2.47
N GLN A 102 -34.47 -32.98 -2.83
CA GLN A 102 -35.60 -32.06 -2.86
C GLN A 102 -35.86 -31.40 -1.49
N SER A 103 -35.79 -32.15 -0.40
CA SER A 103 -36.01 -31.63 0.97
C SER A 103 -35.02 -30.53 1.36
N ILE A 104 -33.76 -30.63 0.91
CA ILE A 104 -32.72 -29.63 1.15
C ILE A 104 -32.95 -28.39 0.27
N ASN A 105 -33.41 -28.60 -0.97
CA ASN A 105 -33.76 -27.49 -1.85
C ASN A 105 -34.97 -26.70 -1.33
N GLU A 106 -35.95 -27.38 -0.73
CA GLU A 106 -37.10 -26.78 -0.05
C GLU A 106 -36.68 -25.94 1.16
N LEU A 107 -35.69 -26.40 1.94
CA LEU A 107 -35.10 -25.61 3.02
C LEU A 107 -34.43 -24.32 2.50
N TRP A 108 -33.77 -24.38 1.33
CA TRP A 108 -33.23 -23.18 0.70
C TRP A 108 -34.35 -22.22 0.27
N LYS A 109 -35.42 -22.74 -0.36
CA LYS A 109 -36.58 -21.95 -0.81
C LYS A 109 -37.29 -21.27 0.35
N SER A 110 -37.54 -21.98 1.45
CA SER A 110 -38.25 -21.44 2.62
C SER A 110 -37.46 -20.33 3.33
N THR A 111 -36.14 -20.36 3.25
CA THR A 111 -35.27 -19.35 3.86
C THR A 111 -34.94 -18.18 2.92
N ASN A 112 -35.13 -18.33 1.60
CA ASN A 112 -34.74 -17.34 0.58
C ASN A 112 -35.48 -16.00 0.66
N THR A 113 -36.65 -15.96 1.30
CA THR A 113 -37.46 -14.75 1.45
C THR A 113 -37.04 -13.88 2.64
N HIS A 114 -36.16 -14.37 3.50
CA HIS A 114 -35.65 -13.58 4.63
C HIS A 114 -34.73 -12.46 4.14
N THR A 115 -35.07 -11.21 4.47
CA THR A 115 -34.34 -9.98 4.10
C THR A 115 -32.87 -9.97 4.53
N ASN A 116 -32.52 -10.78 5.54
CA ASN A 116 -31.15 -10.91 6.07
C ASN A 116 -30.25 -11.87 5.27
N ILE A 117 -30.75 -12.53 4.22
CA ILE A 117 -29.96 -13.47 3.40
C ILE A 117 -29.57 -12.82 2.07
N GLN A 118 -28.53 -11.99 2.10
CA GLN A 118 -28.00 -11.30 0.91
C GLN A 118 -26.90 -12.08 0.17
N TYR A 119 -26.62 -13.31 0.59
CA TYR A 119 -25.43 -14.06 0.13
C TYR A 119 -25.63 -14.78 -1.21
N ASP A 120 -26.88 -14.96 -1.63
CA ASP A 120 -27.25 -15.61 -2.89
C ASP A 120 -26.92 -14.76 -4.12
N PHE A 121 -26.71 -13.46 -3.91
CA PHE A 121 -26.21 -12.55 -4.93
C PHE A 121 -24.82 -12.98 -5.46
N TYR A 122 -23.99 -13.57 -4.60
CA TYR A 122 -22.63 -13.96 -4.98
C TYR A 122 -22.59 -15.36 -5.58
N ASN A 123 -21.96 -15.48 -6.75
CA ASN A 123 -21.72 -16.76 -7.40
C ASN A 123 -20.48 -17.49 -6.88
N SER A 124 -19.57 -16.81 -6.19
CA SER A 124 -18.41 -17.47 -5.59
C SER A 124 -17.81 -16.69 -4.44
N THR A 125 -17.00 -17.37 -3.62
CA THR A 125 -16.20 -16.72 -2.58
C THR A 125 -15.15 -15.75 -3.13
N LYS A 126 -14.80 -15.89 -4.42
CA LYS A 126 -13.91 -14.95 -5.13
C LYS A 126 -14.61 -13.63 -5.43
N GLU A 127 -15.90 -13.67 -5.79
CA GLU A 127 -16.70 -12.47 -6.02
C GLU A 127 -16.88 -11.67 -4.75
N VAL A 128 -17.16 -12.33 -3.62
CA VAL A 128 -17.21 -11.70 -2.29
C VAL A 128 -15.93 -10.89 -2.00
N LEU A 129 -14.75 -11.48 -2.25
CA LEU A 129 -13.48 -10.80 -2.03
C LEU A 129 -13.21 -9.67 -3.04
N LYS A 130 -13.67 -9.83 -4.28
CA LYS A 130 -13.51 -8.82 -5.32
C LYS A 130 -14.35 -7.59 -4.98
N ASP A 131 -15.61 -7.81 -4.64
CA ASP A 131 -16.57 -6.78 -4.27
C ASP A 131 -16.10 -5.99 -3.03
N PHE A 132 -15.77 -6.70 -1.95
CA PHE A 132 -15.20 -6.12 -0.73
C PHE A 132 -13.95 -5.27 -1.00
N ARG A 133 -13.03 -5.76 -1.84
CA ARG A 133 -11.82 -4.99 -2.17
C ARG A 133 -12.13 -3.79 -3.04
N SER A 134 -13.07 -3.91 -3.97
CA SER A 134 -13.52 -2.79 -4.81
C SER A 134 -14.09 -1.66 -3.96
N GLU A 135 -14.89 -1.98 -2.95
CA GLU A 135 -15.43 -0.99 -1.99
C GLU A 135 -14.29 -0.25 -1.25
N HIS A 136 -13.28 -0.98 -0.79
CA HIS A 136 -12.14 -0.37 -0.11
C HIS A 136 -11.24 0.47 -1.02
N GLU A 137 -11.12 0.08 -2.30
CA GLU A 137 -10.42 0.88 -3.32
C GLU A 137 -11.17 2.17 -3.61
N ASP A 138 -12.49 2.11 -3.81
CA ASP A 138 -13.35 3.28 -3.98
C ASP A 138 -13.24 4.22 -2.78
N LYS A 139 -13.33 3.66 -1.57
CA LYS A 139 -13.17 4.43 -0.32
C LYS A 139 -11.83 5.16 -0.26
N LEU A 140 -10.73 4.49 -0.64
CA LEU A 140 -9.41 5.13 -0.68
C LEU A 140 -9.32 6.19 -1.78
N GLN A 141 -9.93 5.97 -2.94
CA GLN A 141 -9.81 6.88 -4.07
C GLN A 141 -10.67 8.13 -3.92
N ASN A 142 -11.91 7.95 -3.46
CA ASN A 142 -12.97 8.96 -3.56
C ASN A 142 -13.44 9.50 -2.21
N GLN A 143 -13.29 8.76 -1.11
CA GLN A 143 -13.84 9.14 0.21
C GLN A 143 -12.77 9.62 1.19
N LEU A 144 -11.58 9.03 1.19
CA LEU A 144 -10.53 9.30 2.19
C LEU A 144 -9.57 10.40 1.76
N THR A 145 -9.89 11.66 2.09
CA THR A 145 -9.09 12.84 1.73
C THR A 145 -7.66 12.85 2.27
N CYS A 146 -7.42 12.21 3.43
CA CYS A 146 -6.12 12.26 4.10
C CYS A 146 -5.23 11.05 3.82
N GLN A 147 -5.82 9.87 3.69
CA GLN A 147 -5.12 8.58 3.62
C GLN A 147 -5.21 7.97 2.21
N GLY A 148 -6.14 8.48 1.39
CA GLY A 148 -6.33 8.11 -0.01
C GLY A 148 -5.30 8.65 -1.01
N PRO A 149 -4.76 9.88 -0.87
CA PRO A 149 -3.92 10.48 -1.92
C PRO A 149 -2.72 9.64 -2.36
N PHE A 150 -2.06 8.94 -1.43
CA PHE A 150 -1.00 8.00 -1.77
C PHE A 150 -1.48 6.93 -2.75
N PHE A 151 -2.59 6.25 -2.41
CA PHE A 151 -3.17 5.20 -3.23
C PHE A 151 -3.60 5.71 -4.61
N SER A 152 -4.26 6.87 -4.66
CA SER A 152 -4.71 7.49 -5.91
C SER A 152 -3.53 7.85 -6.83
N SER A 153 -2.49 8.48 -6.29
CA SER A 153 -1.31 8.86 -7.08
C SER A 153 -0.53 7.65 -7.58
N VAL A 154 -0.28 6.67 -6.72
CA VAL A 154 0.47 5.48 -7.13
C VAL A 154 -0.33 4.65 -8.14
N THR A 155 -1.64 4.52 -7.98
CA THR A 155 -2.48 3.80 -8.96
C THR A 155 -2.51 4.49 -10.31
N LYS A 156 -2.49 5.83 -10.33
CA LYS A 156 -2.50 6.63 -11.57
C LYS A 156 -1.15 6.60 -12.31
N PHE A 157 -0.03 6.70 -11.58
CA PHE A 157 1.29 6.95 -12.21
C PHE A 157 2.26 5.77 -12.19
N SER A 158 2.04 4.75 -11.35
CA SER A 158 2.96 3.62 -11.26
C SER A 158 2.66 2.53 -12.29
N LEU A 159 3.72 1.90 -12.79
CA LEU A 159 3.60 0.76 -13.71
C LEU A 159 3.17 -0.49 -12.94
N SER A 160 2.13 -1.16 -13.44
CA SER A 160 1.53 -2.33 -12.79
C SER A 160 2.52 -3.48 -12.57
N HIS A 161 3.52 -3.65 -13.45
CA HIS A 161 4.53 -4.69 -13.31
C HIS A 161 5.48 -4.43 -12.11
N LEU A 162 5.78 -3.17 -11.78
CA LEU A 162 6.63 -2.81 -10.64
C LEU A 162 5.96 -3.09 -9.29
N SER A 163 4.63 -3.15 -9.26
CA SER A 163 3.89 -3.46 -8.03
C SER A 163 4.26 -4.83 -7.43
N LYS A 164 4.60 -5.81 -8.28
CA LYS A 164 5.07 -7.13 -7.82
C LYS A 164 6.45 -7.05 -7.17
N VAL A 165 7.34 -6.21 -7.73
CA VAL A 165 8.69 -5.96 -7.19
C VAL A 165 8.57 -5.29 -5.82
N TRP A 166 7.76 -4.24 -5.71
CA TRP A 166 7.52 -3.54 -4.45
C TRP A 166 6.94 -4.45 -3.37
N SER A 167 5.94 -5.27 -3.70
CA SER A 167 5.41 -6.25 -2.75
C SER A 167 6.47 -7.23 -2.26
N THR A 168 7.40 -7.62 -3.13
CA THR A 168 8.47 -8.57 -2.78
C THR A 168 9.50 -7.89 -1.88
N ALA A 169 9.93 -6.68 -2.22
CA ALA A 169 10.84 -5.88 -1.42
C ALA A 169 10.26 -5.60 -0.02
N GLN A 170 9.00 -5.18 0.06
CA GLN A 170 8.29 -4.93 1.32
C GLN A 170 8.28 -6.17 2.24
N SER A 171 8.20 -7.38 1.66
CA SER A 171 8.18 -8.63 2.44
C SER A 171 9.51 -8.97 3.12
N LYS A 172 10.61 -8.36 2.66
CA LYS A 172 11.96 -8.56 3.19
C LYS A 172 12.40 -7.47 4.15
N LEU A 173 11.58 -6.44 4.36
CA LEU A 173 11.92 -5.34 5.26
C LEU A 173 12.00 -5.82 6.71
N PRO A 174 12.98 -5.33 7.50
CA PRO A 174 12.99 -5.52 8.95
C PRO A 174 11.73 -4.93 9.59
N LYS A 175 11.34 -5.45 10.76
CA LYS A 175 10.11 -5.07 11.49
C LYS A 175 9.88 -3.56 11.55
N ASN A 176 10.87 -2.80 11.99
CA ASN A 176 10.74 -1.36 12.20
C ASN A 176 10.51 -0.60 10.89
N ILE A 177 11.23 -0.99 9.83
CA ILE A 177 11.10 -0.39 8.51
C ILE A 177 9.76 -0.80 7.89
N TYR A 178 9.33 -2.05 8.06
CA TYR A 178 8.04 -2.52 7.59
C TYR A 178 6.87 -1.72 8.19
N ASN A 179 6.84 -1.55 9.52
CA ASN A 179 5.80 -0.76 10.19
C ASN A 179 5.88 0.73 9.82
N PHE A 180 7.09 1.28 9.70
CA PHE A 180 7.28 2.63 9.17
C PHE A 180 6.68 2.78 7.77
N THR A 181 6.97 1.86 6.84
CA THR A 181 6.43 1.86 5.48
C THR A 181 4.90 1.78 5.47
N ILE A 182 4.30 0.91 6.29
CA ILE A 182 2.83 0.80 6.37
C ILE A 182 2.21 2.10 6.87
N ARG A 183 2.82 2.75 7.88
CA ARG A 183 2.33 4.04 8.38
C ARG A 183 2.53 5.17 7.38
N TYR A 184 3.65 5.17 6.65
CA TYR A 184 3.94 6.12 5.58
C TYR A 184 2.87 6.05 4.50
N ILE A 185 2.60 4.86 3.98
CA ILE A 185 1.57 4.61 2.95
C ILE A 185 0.20 5.10 3.43
N ASN A 186 -0.13 4.86 4.70
CA ASN A 186 -1.39 5.30 5.31
C ASN A 186 -1.39 6.77 5.78
N ASN A 187 -0.34 7.55 5.50
CA ASN A 187 -0.18 8.92 6.01
C ASN A 187 -0.49 9.05 7.52
N SER A 188 0.07 8.14 8.32
CA SER A 188 -0.20 8.00 9.75
C SER A 188 1.07 8.10 10.60
N LEU A 189 2.14 8.65 10.03
CA LEU A 189 3.35 9.00 10.77
C LEU A 189 3.13 10.28 11.60
N PRO A 190 3.79 10.41 12.76
CA PRO A 190 3.62 11.55 13.66
C PRO A 190 4.25 12.83 13.06
N THR A 191 3.48 13.57 12.27
CA THR A 191 3.87 14.90 11.75
C THR A 191 3.13 15.99 12.54
N PRO A 192 3.81 17.02 13.09
CA PRO A 192 3.28 18.15 13.85
C PRO A 192 2.02 18.78 13.24
N ARG A 193 2.05 19.27 11.99
CA ARG A 193 0.91 19.97 11.39
C ARG A 193 -0.28 19.08 11.11
N LYS A 194 -0.05 17.91 10.50
CA LYS A 194 -1.15 17.14 9.92
C LYS A 194 -1.65 16.03 10.83
N ASN A 195 -0.78 15.34 11.56
CA ASN A 195 -1.20 14.16 12.30
C ASN A 195 -1.20 14.40 13.81
N LEU A 196 -0.14 14.95 14.39
CA LEU A 196 -0.08 15.22 15.83
C LEU A 196 -1.11 16.27 16.26
N SER A 197 -1.25 17.37 15.51
CA SER A 197 -2.32 18.34 15.74
C SER A 197 -3.72 17.72 15.60
N ARG A 198 -3.97 16.89 14.58
CA ARG A 198 -5.25 16.16 14.42
C ARG A 198 -5.52 15.16 15.54
N TRP A 199 -4.47 14.63 16.18
CA TRP A 199 -4.59 13.73 17.31
C TRP A 199 -4.67 14.48 18.65
N GLY A 200 -4.66 15.82 18.64
CA GLY A 200 -4.67 16.62 19.86
C GLY A 200 -3.39 16.54 20.69
N LEU A 201 -2.28 16.08 20.10
CA LEU A 201 -1.00 15.88 20.79
C LEU A 201 -0.02 17.04 20.61
N SER A 202 -0.28 17.95 19.66
CA SER A 202 0.57 19.12 19.42
C SER A 202 -0.27 20.37 19.27
N SER A 203 0.12 21.42 19.97
CA SER A 203 -0.41 22.78 19.79
C SER A 203 0.23 23.51 18.60
N SER A 204 1.45 23.13 18.23
CA SER A 204 2.14 23.69 17.05
C SER A 204 1.89 22.85 15.80
N SER A 205 1.69 23.55 14.69
CA SER A 205 1.44 22.98 13.37
C SER A 205 2.60 23.26 12.38
N GLU A 206 3.75 23.63 12.93
CA GLU A 206 4.90 24.11 12.20
C GLU A 206 6.04 23.09 12.22
N CYS A 207 6.90 23.19 11.22
CA CYS A 207 8.12 22.42 11.16
C CYS A 207 9.11 22.94 12.21
N SER A 208 9.70 22.03 12.99
CA SER A 208 10.68 22.39 14.02
C SER A 208 11.93 23.08 13.48
N PHE A 209 12.17 23.04 12.17
CA PHE A 209 13.37 23.58 11.53
C PHE A 209 13.08 24.80 10.67
N CYS A 210 12.17 24.69 9.70
CA CYS A 210 11.88 25.80 8.79
C CYS A 210 10.70 26.67 9.21
N LEU A 211 10.02 26.34 10.32
CA LEU A 211 8.81 27.00 10.84
C LEU A 211 7.62 27.02 9.87
N GLY A 212 7.75 26.33 8.74
CA GLY A 212 6.73 26.25 7.72
C GLY A 212 5.70 25.16 8.03
N PRO A 213 4.64 25.08 7.21
CA PRO A 213 3.64 24.01 7.28
C PRO A 213 4.17 22.55 7.26
N GLU A 214 4.25 21.85 8.41
CA GLU A 214 4.79 20.47 8.44
C GLU A 214 3.78 19.36 8.05
N SER A 215 3.73 19.00 6.78
CA SER A 215 3.07 17.77 6.30
C SER A 215 4.05 16.61 6.08
N LEU A 216 3.54 15.39 5.86
CA LEU A 216 4.39 14.26 5.46
C LEU A 216 5.19 14.56 4.18
N LEU A 217 4.57 15.20 3.17
CA LEU A 217 5.26 15.68 1.98
C LEU A 217 6.37 16.68 2.32
N HIS A 218 6.12 17.60 3.26
CA HIS A 218 7.10 18.59 3.68
C HIS A 218 8.35 17.90 4.29
N VAL A 219 8.15 17.02 5.26
CA VAL A 219 9.26 16.30 5.92
C VAL A 219 10.04 15.44 4.94
N VAL A 220 9.33 14.77 4.02
CA VAL A 220 9.92 13.73 3.17
C VAL A 220 10.53 14.31 1.89
N ALA A 221 10.05 15.42 1.36
CA ALA A 221 10.49 15.93 0.06
C ALA A 221 10.35 17.45 -0.15
N GLY A 222 9.94 18.23 0.86
CA GLY A 222 9.58 19.64 0.67
C GLY A 222 10.27 20.65 1.58
N CYS A 223 10.93 20.22 2.66
CA CYS A 223 11.60 21.12 3.60
C CYS A 223 12.98 21.53 3.10
N GLN A 224 13.22 22.83 2.95
CA GLN A 224 14.51 23.37 2.50
C GLN A 224 15.64 23.10 3.49
N CYS A 225 15.32 23.02 4.79
CA CYS A 225 16.30 22.66 5.83
C CYS A 225 16.78 21.20 5.74
N TYR A 226 16.14 20.36 4.91
CA TYR A 226 16.52 18.96 4.70
C TYR A 226 17.00 18.68 3.27
N LEU A 227 17.41 19.73 2.54
CA LEU A 227 17.88 19.58 1.16
C LEU A 227 19.06 18.61 1.05
N ASP A 228 19.98 18.66 2.02
CA ASP A 228 21.09 17.72 2.18
C ASP A 228 20.63 16.25 2.20
N ARG A 229 19.56 15.93 2.93
CA ARG A 229 18.98 14.58 3.01
C ARG A 229 18.32 14.16 1.70
N PHE A 230 17.75 15.12 0.98
CA PHE A 230 17.12 14.87 -0.31
C PHE A 230 18.17 14.58 -1.37
N THR A 231 19.22 15.40 -1.42
CA THR A 231 20.40 15.20 -2.27
C THR A 231 21.09 13.88 -1.93
N TRP A 232 21.24 13.54 -0.65
CA TRP A 232 21.83 12.27 -0.25
C TRP A 232 21.01 11.06 -0.74
N ARG A 233 19.68 11.07 -0.59
CA ARG A 233 18.82 9.97 -1.10
C ARG A 233 18.86 9.88 -2.62
N HIS A 234 18.83 11.02 -3.29
CA HIS A 234 18.96 11.12 -4.74
C HIS A 234 20.27 10.48 -5.21
N ASN A 235 21.40 10.96 -4.69
CA ASN A 235 22.73 10.50 -5.06
C ASN A 235 22.96 9.03 -4.67
N SER A 236 22.34 8.55 -3.58
CA SER A 236 22.39 7.14 -3.20
C SER A 236 21.72 6.23 -4.24
N ILE A 237 20.54 6.62 -4.72
CA ILE A 237 19.83 5.86 -5.77
C ILE A 237 20.58 5.97 -7.11
N LEU A 238 21.04 7.17 -7.46
CA LEU A 238 21.78 7.40 -8.70
C LEU A 238 23.10 6.60 -8.72
N ASN A 239 23.87 6.61 -7.62
CA ASN A 239 25.07 5.77 -7.48
C ASN A 239 24.74 4.28 -7.60
N PHE A 240 23.65 3.81 -7.00
CA PHE A 240 23.23 2.42 -7.14
C PHE A 240 22.94 2.08 -8.60
N LEU A 241 22.13 2.89 -9.29
CA LEU A 241 21.78 2.70 -10.69
C LEU A 241 23.00 2.73 -11.60
N ALA A 242 23.91 3.69 -11.37
CA ALA A 242 25.13 3.84 -12.15
C ALA A 242 26.05 2.63 -11.97
N ASN A 243 26.29 2.19 -10.74
CA ASN A 243 27.10 0.98 -10.47
C ASN A 243 26.50 -0.28 -11.07
N THR A 244 25.17 -0.45 -11.04
CA THR A 244 24.51 -1.62 -11.66
C THR A 244 24.50 -1.57 -13.18
N SER A 245 24.59 -0.39 -13.79
CA SER A 245 24.56 -0.21 -15.24
C SER A 245 25.92 -0.38 -15.92
N GLN A 246 27.02 -0.50 -15.17
CA GLN A 246 28.39 -0.59 -15.71
C GLN A 246 28.68 -1.85 -16.55
N THR A 247 27.74 -2.79 -16.68
CA THR A 247 28.00 -4.13 -17.22
C THR A 247 27.65 -4.35 -18.69
N VAL A 248 27.23 -3.32 -19.45
CA VAL A 248 26.84 -3.51 -20.86
C VAL A 248 28.05 -3.26 -21.78
N ASN A 249 28.58 -4.34 -22.35
CA ASN A 249 29.70 -4.33 -23.29
C ASN A 249 29.49 -3.30 -24.42
N GLY A 250 30.43 -2.36 -24.55
CA GLY A 250 30.42 -1.34 -25.60
C GLY A 250 29.60 -0.07 -25.30
N SER A 251 29.08 0.08 -24.07
CA SER A 251 28.41 1.31 -23.64
C SER A 251 29.30 2.17 -22.74
N ALA A 252 29.23 3.49 -22.90
CA ALA A 252 29.88 4.46 -22.02
C ALA A 252 28.84 5.09 -21.10
N LEU A 253 29.09 5.00 -19.80
CA LEU A 253 28.21 5.51 -18.75
C LEU A 253 28.77 6.81 -18.16
N TYR A 254 27.91 7.81 -18.01
CA TYR A 254 28.20 9.07 -17.34
C TYR A 254 27.13 9.34 -16.29
N ALA A 255 27.52 9.85 -15.13
CA ALA A 255 26.58 10.10 -14.03
C ALA A 255 26.98 11.35 -13.24
N ASP A 256 26.02 12.17 -12.80
CA ASP A 256 26.28 13.37 -11.98
C ASP A 256 26.47 13.01 -10.49
N VAL A 257 27.44 12.14 -10.22
CA VAL A 257 27.82 11.68 -8.89
C VAL A 257 29.32 11.39 -8.81
N PRO A 258 29.95 11.51 -7.63
CA PRO A 258 31.37 11.19 -7.46
C PRO A 258 31.71 9.76 -7.91
N GLY A 259 32.84 9.60 -8.60
CA GLY A 259 33.34 8.29 -9.06
C GLY A 259 32.95 7.93 -10.49
N PHE A 260 32.17 8.76 -11.19
CA PHE A 260 31.79 8.56 -12.59
C PHE A 260 32.24 9.73 -13.47
N LYS A 261 32.30 9.48 -14.79
CA LYS A 261 32.53 10.55 -15.76
C LYS A 261 31.32 11.49 -15.77
N SER A 262 31.58 12.80 -15.77
CA SER A 262 30.52 13.81 -15.75
C SER A 262 29.72 13.79 -17.07
N PRO A 263 28.38 13.83 -17.01
CA PRO A 263 27.51 13.99 -18.18
C PRO A 263 27.83 15.24 -19.03
N SER A 264 28.39 16.29 -18.41
CA SER A 264 28.79 17.53 -19.08
C SER A 264 29.85 17.32 -20.17
N ILE A 265 30.56 16.18 -20.16
CA ILE A 265 31.52 15.83 -21.22
C ILE A 265 30.83 15.72 -22.59
N ILE A 266 29.58 15.26 -22.62
CA ILE A 266 28.79 15.10 -23.86
C ILE A 266 27.87 16.29 -24.06
N THR A 267 27.28 16.79 -22.97
CA THR A 267 26.16 17.74 -23.01
C THR A 267 26.56 19.20 -22.78
N GLY A 268 27.85 19.45 -22.53
CA GLY A 268 28.37 20.75 -22.12
C GLY A 268 27.96 21.13 -20.69
N ASP A 269 28.29 22.35 -20.28
CA ASP A 269 27.95 22.84 -18.93
C ASP A 269 26.49 23.31 -18.80
N THR A 270 25.81 23.52 -19.92
CA THR A 270 24.44 24.05 -19.96
C THR A 270 23.39 23.01 -19.55
N TYR A 271 23.62 21.74 -19.91
CA TYR A 271 22.72 20.64 -19.61
C TYR A 271 23.47 19.61 -18.77
N ARG A 272 22.91 19.25 -17.61
CA ARG A 272 23.57 18.36 -16.66
C ARG A 272 22.59 17.28 -16.21
N PRO A 273 22.28 16.31 -17.08
CA PRO A 273 21.36 15.23 -16.74
C PRO A 273 21.97 14.32 -15.67
N ASP A 274 21.12 13.61 -14.92
CA ASP A 274 21.59 12.75 -13.83
C ASP A 274 22.41 11.55 -14.32
N LEU A 275 22.00 10.93 -15.43
CA LEU A 275 22.65 9.75 -16.02
C LEU A 275 22.60 9.77 -17.55
N LEU A 276 23.71 9.46 -18.20
CA LEU A 276 23.81 9.24 -19.65
C LEU A 276 24.37 7.86 -19.95
N LEU A 277 23.74 7.19 -20.91
CA LEU A 277 24.19 5.92 -21.46
C LEU A 277 24.40 6.09 -22.97
N SER A 278 25.66 6.11 -23.39
CA SER A 278 26.05 6.14 -24.81
C SER A 278 26.30 4.71 -25.28
N LEU A 279 25.55 4.25 -26.28
CA LEU A 279 25.73 2.94 -26.88
C LEU A 279 26.66 2.99 -28.10
N SER A 280 27.28 1.86 -28.44
CA SER A 280 28.17 1.72 -29.60
C SER A 280 27.47 1.95 -30.95
N ASN A 281 26.14 1.82 -31.01
CA ASN A 281 25.34 2.10 -32.19
C ASN A 281 25.06 3.61 -32.40
N GLY A 282 25.64 4.50 -31.58
CA GLY A 282 25.43 5.95 -31.63
C GLY A 282 24.19 6.44 -30.91
N SER A 283 23.41 5.56 -30.27
CA SER A 283 22.25 5.99 -29.46
C SER A 283 22.69 6.53 -28.10
N LEU A 284 22.10 7.67 -27.69
CA LEU A 284 22.31 8.27 -26.39
C LEU A 284 21.01 8.24 -25.59
N TYR A 285 21.04 7.60 -24.41
CA TYR A 285 19.92 7.59 -23.48
C TYR A 285 20.19 8.58 -22.36
N VAL A 286 19.28 9.54 -22.21
CA VAL A 286 19.28 10.54 -21.13
C VAL A 286 18.28 10.12 -20.08
N VAL A 287 18.72 10.00 -18.83
CA VAL A 287 17.86 9.62 -17.72
C VAL A 287 17.97 10.67 -16.63
N GLU A 288 16.82 11.22 -16.27
CA GLU A 288 16.67 12.17 -15.17
C GLU A 288 15.96 11.48 -14.01
N LEU A 289 16.59 11.49 -12.84
CA LEU A 289 16.07 10.91 -11.63
C LEU A 289 15.35 11.99 -10.81
N THR A 290 14.27 11.60 -10.15
CA THR A 290 13.65 12.47 -9.14
C THR A 290 13.15 11.62 -8.00
N VAL A 291 13.64 11.93 -6.79
CA VAL A 291 13.19 11.30 -5.54
C VAL A 291 12.19 12.24 -4.88
N GLY A 292 10.92 12.10 -5.28
CA GLY A 292 9.84 12.96 -4.82
C GLY A 292 8.80 12.24 -3.96
N TYR A 293 7.81 13.01 -3.49
CA TYR A 293 6.61 12.49 -2.83
C TYR A 293 5.54 12.12 -3.87
N GLU A 294 4.75 11.08 -3.60
CA GLU A 294 3.88 10.41 -4.57
C GLU A 294 2.82 11.34 -5.16
N THR A 295 2.28 12.28 -4.36
CA THR A 295 1.29 13.25 -4.85
C THR A 295 1.88 14.30 -5.79
N ASN A 296 3.21 14.38 -5.91
CA ASN A 296 3.89 15.36 -6.77
C ASN A 296 4.53 14.71 -8.01
N LEU A 297 4.28 13.42 -8.29
CA LEU A 297 4.91 12.70 -9.40
C LEU A 297 4.70 13.39 -10.76
N GLU A 298 3.47 13.81 -11.07
CA GLU A 298 3.14 14.48 -12.33
C GLU A 298 3.87 15.83 -12.49
N ASN A 299 3.85 16.64 -11.43
CA ASN A 299 4.56 17.92 -11.41
C ASN A 299 6.06 17.76 -11.56
N ASN A 300 6.65 16.74 -10.93
CA ASN A 300 8.08 16.43 -11.06
C ASN A 300 8.45 16.10 -12.51
N VAL A 301 7.65 15.25 -13.17
CA VAL A 301 7.85 14.92 -14.59
C VAL A 301 7.74 16.19 -15.45
N ASN A 302 6.72 17.01 -15.23
CA ASN A 302 6.52 18.22 -16.01
C ASN A 302 7.64 19.25 -15.83
N ARG A 303 8.25 19.36 -14.65
CA ARG A 303 9.42 20.22 -14.39
C ARG A 303 10.67 19.77 -15.16
N LYS A 304 10.84 18.48 -15.40
CA LYS A 304 12.02 17.93 -16.08
C LYS A 304 11.87 17.84 -17.61
N LYS A 305 10.63 17.77 -18.14
CA LYS A 305 10.35 17.78 -19.59
C LYS A 305 11.05 18.90 -20.39
N PRO A 306 11.08 20.18 -19.96
CA PRO A 306 11.76 21.23 -20.74
C PRO A 306 13.28 21.02 -20.85
N ASN A 307 13.89 20.28 -19.91
CA ASN A 307 15.34 20.00 -19.92
C ASN A 307 15.73 18.87 -20.90
N ILE A 308 14.76 18.16 -21.47
CA ILE A 308 14.97 17.00 -22.37
C ILE A 308 14.59 17.35 -23.83
N LYS A 309 14.23 18.61 -24.11
CA LYS A 309 14.01 19.06 -25.49
C LYS A 309 15.35 19.40 -26.15
N ASN A 310 15.93 18.41 -26.84
CA ASN A 310 16.63 18.48 -28.13
C ASN A 310 17.38 17.17 -28.37
#